data_AF-A0A4Q3AHE3-F1
#
_entry.id   AF-A0A4Q3AHE3-F1
#
_cell.length_a   1.000
_cell.length_b   1.000
_cell.length_c   1.000
_cell.angle_alpha   90.00
_cell.angle_beta   90.00
_cell.angle_gamma   90.00
#
_symmetry.space_group_name_H-M   'P 1'
#
loop_
_entity.id
_entity.type
_entity.pdbx_description
1 polymer ?
#
loop_
_entity_poly.entity_id
_entity_poly.type
_entity_poly.pdbx_seq_one_letter_code
_entity_poly.pdbx_strand_id
1 'polypeptide(L)' 'MPSADSLRAAIRDVVDFPKPGIVFKDITPVLANGALFRDAITLICDSAGGQKIDKIVGIDARGFI' A
#
# COMPACT_ATOMS: atom_id res chain seq x y z
N MET A 1 0.05 17.34 -4.64
CA MET A 1 0.39 15.91 -4.50
C MET A 1 -0.41 15.36 -3.33
N PRO A 2 -1.01 14.16 -3.45
CA PRO A 2 -1.70 13.53 -2.33
C PRO A 2 -0.74 13.35 -1.14
N SER A 3 -1.21 13.53 0.10
CA SER A 3 -0.43 13.24 1.31
C SER A 3 -0.62 11.78 1.70
N ALA A 4 0.42 11.15 2.24
CA ALA A 4 0.34 9.79 2.77
C ALA A 4 -0.54 9.67 4.03
N ASP A 5 -0.96 10.79 4.63
CA ASP A 5 -1.70 10.77 5.90
C ASP A 5 -3.09 10.13 5.77
N SER A 6 -3.79 10.37 4.66
CA SER A 6 -5.08 9.73 4.37
C SER A 6 -4.94 8.22 4.17
N LEU A 7 -3.85 7.77 3.56
CA LEU A 7 -3.53 6.35 3.39
C LEU A 7 -3.23 5.70 4.74
N ARG A 8 -2.39 6.34 5.57
CA ARG A 8 -2.06 5.82 6.91
C ARG A 8 -3.30 5.68 7.78
N ALA A 9 -4.19 6.67 7.75
CA ALA A 9 -5.45 6.63 8.50
C ALA A 9 -6.39 5.50 8.06
N ALA A 10 -6.26 5.01 6.82
CA ALA A 10 -7.07 3.92 6.29
C ALA A 10 -6.49 2.52 6.58
N ILE A 11 -5.22 2.41 6.98
CA ILE A 11 -4.60 1.14 7.35
C ILE A 11 -5.10 0.71 8.74
N ARG A 12 -5.50 -0.54 8.85
CA ARG A 12 -5.95 -1.14 10.13
C ARG A 12 -4.87 -2.05 10.70
N ASP A 13 -4.72 -1.99 12.01
CA ASP A 13 -3.85 -2.88 12.76
C ASP A 13 -4.66 -4.08 13.26
N VAL A 14 -4.24 -5.28 12.85
CA VAL A 14 -4.82 -6.55 13.30
C VAL A 14 -3.79 -7.27 14.16
N VAL A 15 -4.00 -7.26 15.47
CA VAL A 15 -3.06 -7.86 16.44
C VAL A 15 -3.16 -9.38 16.40
N ASP A 16 -2.02 -10.05 16.58
CA ASP A 16 -1.84 -11.50 16.64
C ASP A 16 -2.25 -12.28 15.39
N PHE A 17 -2.18 -11.64 14.21
CA PHE A 17 -2.45 -12.28 12.92
C PHE A 17 -1.19 -12.34 12.03
N PRO A 18 -0.92 -13.46 11.33
CA PRO A 18 -1.62 -14.75 11.40
C PRO A 18 -1.23 -15.60 12.61
N LYS A 19 -0.30 -15.12 13.45
CA LYS A 19 0.17 -15.80 14.66
C LYS A 19 0.46 -14.78 15.77
N PRO A 20 0.48 -15.21 17.04
CA PRO A 20 0.75 -14.32 18.17
C PRO A 20 2.06 -13.54 18.03
N GLY A 21 2.04 -12.28 18.45
CA GLY A 21 3.16 -11.34 18.41
C GLY A 21 3.30 -10.55 17.11
N ILE A 22 2.41 -10.73 16.12
CA ILE A 22 2.42 -9.96 14.86
C ILE A 22 1.29 -8.93 14.86
N VAL A 23 1.61 -7.68 14.53
CA VAL A 23 0.61 -6.66 14.18
C VAL A 23 0.52 -6.61 12.66
N PHE A 24 -0.50 -7.25 12.11
CA PHE A 24 -0.74 -7.27 10.67
C PHE A 24 -1.33 -5.93 10.22
N LYS A 25 -0.77 -5.37 9.14
CA LYS A 25 -1.26 -4.14 8.51
C LYS A 25 -2.24 -4.50 7.40
N ASP A 26 -3.53 -4.34 7.69
CA ASP A 26 -4.59 -4.55 6.72
C ASP A 26 -4.77 -3.31 5.83
N ILE A 27 -4.37 -3.45 4.56
CA ILE A 27 -4.48 -2.41 3.53
C ILE A 27 -5.78 -2.50 2.72
N THR A 28 -6.64 -3.48 2.98
CA THR A 28 -7.89 -3.68 2.22
C THR A 28 -8.78 -2.44 2.16
N PRO A 29 -8.85 -1.54 3.17
CA PRO A 29 -9.63 -0.31 3.04
C PRO A 29 -9.07 0.67 2.01
N VAL A 30 -7.76 0.70 1.81
CA VAL A 30 -7.11 1.49 0.75
C VAL A 30 -7.48 0.89 -0.61
N LEU A 31 -7.36 -0.43 -0.75
CA LEU A 31 -7.68 -1.15 -1.99
C LEU A 31 -9.17 -1.01 -2.40
N ALA A 32 -10.08 -0.99 -1.43
CA ALA A 32 -11.51 -0.85 -1.66
C ALA A 32 -11.95 0.58 -2.00
N ASN A 33 -11.11 1.59 -1.77
CA ASN A 33 -11.42 2.99 -2.04
C ASN A 33 -10.63 3.49 -3.26
N GLY A 34 -11.32 3.74 -4.37
CA GLY A 34 -10.68 4.13 -5.63
C GLY A 34 -9.87 5.44 -5.59
N ALA A 35 -10.18 6.36 -4.68
CA ALA A 35 -9.39 7.58 -4.51
C ALA A 35 -8.10 7.29 -3.74
N LEU A 36 -8.20 6.58 -2.61
CA LEU A 36 -7.03 6.19 -1.82
C LEU A 36 -6.10 5.26 -2.61
N PHE A 37 -6.63 4.32 -3.37
CA PHE A 37 -5.82 3.44 -4.21
C PHE A 37 -5.05 4.24 -5.27
N ARG A 38 -5.70 5.20 -5.93
CA ARG A 38 -5.04 6.09 -6.91
C ARG A 38 -3.93 6.92 -6.26
N ASP A 39 -4.19 7.46 -5.08
CA ASP A 39 -3.21 8.25 -4.34
C ASP A 39 -1.99 7.40 -3.94
N ALA A 40 -2.21 6.15 -3.50
CA ALA A 40 -1.13 5.21 -3.18
C ALA A 40 -0.24 4.93 -4.40
N ILE A 41 -0.83 4.62 -5.55
CA ILE A 41 -0.08 4.39 -6.80
C ILE A 41 0.69 5.64 -7.23
N THR A 42 0.06 6.82 -7.12
CA THR A 42 0.71 8.11 -7.46
C THR A 42 1.96 8.32 -6.60
N LEU A 43 1.85 8.13 -5.29
CA LEU A 43 2.99 8.27 -4.37
C LEU A 43 4.11 7.25 -4.63
N ILE A 44 3.77 6.00 -4.99
CA ILE A 44 4.75 4.99 -5.37
C ILE A 44 5.50 5.42 -6.64
N CYS A 45 4.78 5.85 -7.68
CA CYS A 45 5.38 6.33 -8.91
C CYS A 45 6.26 7.58 -8.69
N ASP A 46 5.79 8.53 -7.88
CA ASP A 46 6.55 9.74 -7.54
C ASP A 46 7.85 9.39 -6.81
N SER A 47 7.84 8.36 -5.96
CA SER A 47 9.03 7.89 -5.22
C SER A 47 10.12 7.32 -6.13
N ALA A 48 9.79 6.88 -7.35
CA ALA A 48 10.76 6.43 -8.33
C ALA A 48 11.59 7.59 -8.93
N GLY A 49 11.20 8.85 -8.67
CA GLY A 49 12.01 10.03 -9.03
C GLY A 49 12.18 10.23 -10.53
N GLY A 50 11.20 9.82 -11.34
CA GLY A 50 11.25 9.94 -12.81
C GLY A 50 12.27 9.03 -13.49
N GLN A 51 12.84 8.06 -12.78
CA GLN A 51 13.72 7.06 -13.37
C GLN A 51 12.96 6.18 -14.36
N LYS A 52 13.65 5.75 -15.42
CA LYS A 52 13.10 4.73 -16.33
C LYS A 52 13.10 3.38 -15.62
N ILE A 53 11.92 2.87 -15.30
CA ILE A 53 11.71 1.54 -14.74
C ILE A 53 11.43 0.57 -15.89
N ASP A 54 12.33 -0.37 -16.17
CA ASP A 54 12.12 -1.38 -17.23
C ASP A 54 11.27 -2.56 -16.76
N LYS A 55 11.25 -2.85 -15.45
CA LYS A 55 10.51 -3.97 -14.85
C LYS A 55 10.03 -3.64 -13.44
N ILE A 56 8.86 -4.14 -13.09
CA ILE A 56 8.29 -4.13 -11.73
C ILE A 56 8.11 -5.59 -11.30
N VAL A 57 8.53 -5.92 -10.09
CA VAL A 57 8.41 -7.28 -9.52
C VAL A 57 7.46 -7.23 -8.33
N GLY A 58 6.31 -7.90 -8.45
CA GLY A 58 5.39 -8.14 -7.34
C GLY A 58 5.82 -9.37 -6.55
N ILE A 59 5.96 -9.24 -5.23
CA ILE A 59 6.31 -10.36 -4.35
C ILE A 59 5.03 -10.97 -3.81
N ASP A 60 4.78 -12.23 -4.17
CA ASP A 60 3.65 -13.02 -3.69
C ASP A 60 2.27 -12.39 -4.04
N ALA A 61 1.17 -13.06 -3.70
CA ALA A 61 -0.18 -12.70 -4.14
C ALA A 61 -0.60 -11.27 -3.73
N ARG A 62 -0.19 -10.81 -2.55
CA ARG A 62 -0.50 -9.45 -2.07
C ARG A 62 0.29 -8.38 -2.80
N GLY A 63 1.46 -8.70 -3.33
CA GLY A 63 2.28 -7.77 -4.12
C GLY A 63 1.85 -7.67 -5.59
N PHE A 64 0.82 -8.40 -6.02
CA PHE A 64 0.26 -8.31 -7.37
C PHE A 64 -0.80 -7.22 -7.51
N ILE A 65 -1.37 -6.77 -6.39
CA ILE A 65 -2.42 -5.74 -6.31
C ILE A 65 -1.74 -4.38 -6.11
#